data_AF-A0A1A2RDZ2-F1
#
_entry.id   AF-A0A1A2RDZ2-F1
#
_cell.length_a   1.000
_cell.length_b   1.000
_cell.length_c   1.000
_cell.angle_alpha   90.00
_cell.angle_beta   90.00
_cell.angle_gamma   90.00
#
_symmetry.space_group_name_H-M   'P 1'
#
loop_
_entity.id
_entity.type
_entity.pdbx_description
1 polymer ?
#
loop_
_entity_poly.entity_id
_entity_poly.type
_entity_poly.pdbx_seq_one_letter_code
_entity_poly.pdbx_strand_id
1 'polypeptide(L)'
;MARIVSVGDRRSAPIPARSNEGGGWVGIAELRTRAGRCFDRVAAGETISIVREGRLLAQIVAAGDAKTASPSVDVSGAIELDELRKRAGHYFDEVAAGQTIEVIRGGRPVARIISVA
;
A
#
# COMPACT_ATOMS: atom_id res chain seq x y z
N MET A 1 -34.74 -34.50 -0.81
CA MET A 1 -34.88 -33.98 0.56
C MET A 1 -33.50 -33.44 0.94
N ALA A 2 -33.21 -32.19 1.30
CA ALA A 2 -33.98 -30.98 1.57
C ALA A 2 -33.19 -29.78 1.02
N ARG A 3 -33.91 -28.72 0.62
CA ARG A 3 -33.37 -27.48 0.03
C ARG A 3 -33.61 -26.38 1.05
N ILE A 4 -32.61 -25.55 1.33
CA ILE A 4 -32.75 -24.39 2.22
C ILE A 4 -32.92 -23.13 1.37
N VAL A 5 -33.96 -22.37 1.71
CA VAL A 5 -34.38 -21.08 1.14
C VAL A 5 -34.46 -20.04 2.26
N SER A 6 -34.28 -18.77 1.89
CA SER A 6 -34.45 -17.50 2.65
C SER A 6 -33.30 -17.14 3.61
N VAL A 7 -32.87 -15.88 3.71
CA VAL A 7 -33.69 -14.66 3.85
C VAL A 7 -33.03 -13.45 3.17
N GLY A 8 -33.84 -12.61 2.53
CA GLY A 8 -33.45 -11.30 2.03
C GLY A 8 -33.45 -10.19 3.10
N ASP A 9 -32.95 -9.03 2.66
CA ASP A 9 -32.95 -7.71 3.29
C ASP A 9 -31.83 -7.37 4.29
N ARG A 10 -30.71 -6.91 3.71
CA ARG A 10 -30.06 -5.69 4.19
C ARG A 10 -29.50 -4.92 3.00
N ARG A 11 -30.20 -3.86 2.58
CA ARG A 11 -29.64 -2.83 1.69
C ARG A 11 -28.43 -2.18 2.37
N SER A 12 -27.26 -2.63 2.00
CA SER A 12 -26.02 -1.84 1.96
C SER A 12 -25.27 -2.42 0.77
N ALA A 13 -24.93 -1.55 -0.18
CA ALA A 13 -24.39 -1.90 -1.49
C ALA A 13 -23.36 -3.04 -1.40
N PRO A 14 -23.36 -3.99 -2.36
CA PRO A 14 -22.51 -5.17 -2.29
C PRO A 14 -21.07 -4.70 -2.07
N ILE A 15 -20.46 -5.09 -0.96
CA ILE A 15 -19.00 -5.12 -0.86
C ILE A 15 -18.60 -6.00 -2.03
N PRO A 16 -17.99 -5.44 -3.08
CA PRO A 16 -17.62 -6.26 -4.19
C PRO A 16 -16.51 -7.14 -3.67
N ALA A 17 -16.78 -8.44 -3.52
CA ALA A 17 -15.75 -9.46 -3.58
C ALA A 17 -15.21 -9.46 -5.01
N ARG A 18 -14.49 -8.39 -5.39
CA ARG A 18 -13.74 -8.29 -6.62
C ARG A 18 -12.29 -8.41 -6.18
N SER A 19 -11.64 -9.48 -6.58
CA SER A 19 -10.23 -9.40 -6.94
C SER A 19 -10.12 -8.20 -7.88
N ASN A 20 -9.66 -7.04 -7.39
CA ASN A 20 -9.51 -5.86 -8.21
C ASN A 20 -8.24 -6.03 -9.02
N GLU A 21 -8.41 -6.14 -10.33
CA GLU A 21 -7.33 -6.14 -11.29
C GLU A 21 -6.56 -4.81 -11.14
N GLY A 22 -5.27 -4.89 -10.82
CA GLY A 22 -4.38 -3.72 -10.81
C GLY A 22 -4.46 -2.83 -9.56
N GLY A 23 -4.09 -3.37 -8.40
CA GLY A 23 -3.54 -2.58 -7.29
C GLY A 23 -4.41 -2.48 -6.05
N GLY A 24 -4.01 -3.18 -5.00
CA GLY A 24 -4.73 -3.21 -3.72
C GLY A 24 -4.73 -1.85 -2.99
N TRP A 25 -5.87 -1.48 -2.42
CA TRP A 25 -5.98 -0.33 -1.52
C TRP A 25 -5.70 -0.78 -0.08
N VAL A 26 -4.76 -0.14 0.59
CA VAL A 26 -4.35 -0.49 1.96
C VAL A 26 -4.42 0.74 2.86
N GLY A 27 -5.14 0.60 3.97
CA GLY A 27 -5.15 1.63 5.02
C GLY A 27 -3.92 1.53 5.93
N ILE A 28 -3.57 2.62 6.62
CA ILE A 28 -2.43 2.65 7.55
C ILE A 28 -2.53 1.56 8.63
N ALA A 29 -3.73 1.30 9.16
CA ALA A 29 -3.95 0.25 10.16
C ALA A 29 -3.69 -1.16 9.62
N GLU A 30 -4.08 -1.41 8.37
CA GLU A 30 -3.83 -2.70 7.69
C GLU A 30 -2.34 -2.85 7.41
N LEU A 31 -1.65 -1.79 6.98
CA LEU A 31 -0.20 -1.82 6.76
C LEU A 31 0.55 -2.17 8.05
N ARG A 32 0.18 -1.59 9.20
CA ARG A 32 0.82 -1.93 10.49
C ARG A 32 0.69 -3.41 10.86
N THR A 33 -0.40 -4.04 10.43
CA THR A 33 -0.72 -5.44 10.74
C THR A 33 -0.16 -6.42 9.71
N ARG A 34 -0.19 -6.04 8.42
CA ARG A 34 0.10 -6.92 7.28
C ARG A 34 1.11 -6.33 6.29
N ALA A 35 1.97 -5.40 6.74
CA ALA A 35 3.04 -4.80 5.95
C ALA A 35 3.80 -5.87 5.18
N GLY A 36 4.30 -6.92 5.85
CA GLY A 36 5.05 -8.01 5.22
C GLY A 36 4.42 -8.51 3.92
N ARG A 37 3.17 -8.95 3.99
CA ARG A 37 2.41 -9.45 2.83
C ARG A 37 2.15 -8.38 1.78
N CYS A 38 1.91 -7.13 2.18
CA CYS A 38 1.73 -6.03 1.23
C CYS A 38 3.01 -5.80 0.43
N PHE A 39 4.16 -5.75 1.09
CA PHE A 39 5.44 -5.56 0.43
C PHE A 39 5.91 -6.78 -0.36
N ASP A 40 5.49 -8.00 0.00
CA ASP A 40 5.73 -9.19 -0.82
C ASP A 40 5.03 -9.10 -2.18
N ARG A 41 3.81 -8.56 -2.20
CA ARG A 41 3.07 -8.30 -3.44
C ARG A 41 3.71 -7.19 -4.25
N VAL A 42 4.18 -6.14 -3.59
CA VAL A 42 4.88 -5.05 -4.27
C VAL A 42 6.19 -5.52 -4.88
N ALA A 43 6.96 -6.34 -4.16
CA ALA A 43 8.16 -6.96 -4.70
C ALA A 43 7.87 -7.90 -5.89
N ALA A 44 6.66 -8.44 -5.98
CA ALA A 44 6.17 -9.20 -7.13
C ALA A 44 5.66 -8.34 -8.29
N GLY A 45 5.73 -7.01 -8.19
CA GLY A 45 5.32 -6.05 -9.23
C GLY A 45 3.93 -5.47 -9.04
N GLU A 46 3.23 -5.76 -7.93
CA GLU A 46 1.94 -5.12 -7.65
C GLU A 46 2.15 -3.67 -7.17
N THR A 47 1.32 -2.74 -7.63
CA THR A 47 1.27 -1.39 -7.05
C THR A 47 0.18 -1.34 -5.98
N ILE A 48 0.53 -0.91 -4.76
CA ILE A 48 -0.43 -0.78 -3.66
C ILE A 48 -0.74 0.68 -3.41
N SER A 49 -2.02 1.04 -3.41
CA SER A 49 -2.48 2.39 -3.15
C SER A 49 -2.80 2.58 -1.66
N ILE A 50 -2.26 3.62 -1.03
CA ILE A 50 -2.49 3.92 0.38
C ILE A 50 -3.62 4.93 0.51
N VAL A 51 -4.65 4.54 1.27
CA VAL A 51 -5.83 5.37 1.49
C VAL A 51 -6.01 5.67 2.98
N ARG A 52 -6.30 6.93 3.28
CA ARG A 52 -6.70 7.38 4.61
C ARG A 52 -7.95 8.24 4.47
N GLU A 53 -8.96 7.94 5.30
CA GLU A 53 -10.23 8.68 5.31
C GLU A 53 -10.89 8.81 3.93
N GLY A 54 -10.76 7.78 3.09
CA GLY A 54 -11.32 7.76 1.73
C GLY A 54 -10.52 8.54 0.68
N ARG A 55 -9.36 9.11 1.02
CA ARG A 55 -8.46 9.80 0.08
C ARG A 55 -7.21 8.97 -0.18
N LEU A 56 -6.81 8.90 -1.44
CA LEU A 56 -5.52 8.35 -1.86
C LEU A 56 -4.42 9.31 -1.37
N LEU A 57 -3.46 8.78 -0.62
CA LEU A 57 -2.33 9.54 -0.07
C LEU A 57 -1.02 9.25 -0.79
N ALA A 58 -0.78 7.98 -1.10
CA ALA A 58 0.49 7.52 -1.63
C ALA A 58 0.32 6.24 -2.44
N GLN A 59 1.31 5.92 -3.27
CA GLN A 59 1.43 4.63 -3.93
C GLN A 59 2.73 3.94 -3.54
N ILE A 60 2.64 2.64 -3.29
CA ILE A 60 3.78 1.77 -3.05
C ILE A 60 4.02 1.00 -4.35
N VAL A 61 5.17 1.23 -4.96
CA VAL A 61 5.60 0.61 -6.22
C VAL A 61 6.84 -0.25 -5.99
N ALA A 62 7.09 -1.24 -6.85
CA ALA A 62 8.28 -2.07 -6.74
C ALA A 62 9.54 -1.22 -6.97
N ALA A 63 10.62 -1.48 -6.22
CA ALA A 63 11.87 -0.73 -6.35
C ALA A 63 12.45 -0.79 -7.79
N GLY A 64 12.20 -1.88 -8.52
CA GLY A 64 12.65 -2.08 -9.90
C GLY A 64 11.71 -1.57 -11.00
N ASP A 65 10.47 -1.18 -10.69
CA ASP A 65 9.50 -0.71 -11.68
C ASP A 65 9.74 0.75 -12.10
N ALA A 66 10.55 1.48 -11.33
CA ALA A 66 10.96 2.84 -11.62
C ALA A 66 12.02 2.91 -12.74
N LYS A 67 11.67 2.50 -13.97
CA LYS A 67 12.52 2.73 -15.15
C LYS A 67 12.60 4.22 -15.55
N THR A 68 11.92 5.14 -14.88
CA THR A 68 11.95 6.56 -15.25
C THR A 68 11.67 7.46 -14.05
N ALA A 69 12.65 7.68 -13.18
CA ALA A 69 12.74 8.92 -12.41
C ALA A 69 14.16 9.05 -11.86
N SER A 70 14.84 10.09 -12.33
CA SER A 70 16.19 10.51 -12.00
C SER A 70 16.52 10.42 -10.50
N PRO A 71 17.80 10.19 -10.12
CA PRO A 71 18.24 10.20 -8.74
C PRO A 71 18.36 11.64 -8.24
N SER A 72 17.25 12.35 -8.00
CA SER A 72 17.27 13.71 -7.45
C SER A 72 15.86 14.25 -7.16
N VAL A 73 15.11 13.58 -6.27
CA VAL A 73 14.10 14.24 -5.45
C VAL A 73 14.36 13.74 -4.05
N ASP A 74 14.77 14.65 -3.16
CA ASP A 74 15.03 14.48 -1.73
C ASP A 74 14.60 13.10 -1.17
N VAL A 75 15.47 12.09 -1.34
CA VAL A 75 15.19 10.75 -0.84
C VAL A 75 15.38 10.86 0.66
N SER A 76 14.27 10.93 1.40
CA SER A 76 14.25 10.99 2.86
C SER A 76 14.62 9.62 3.44
N GLY A 77 15.84 9.16 3.14
CA GLY A 77 16.39 7.89 3.58
C GLY A 77 15.67 6.66 3.04
N ALA A 78 16.43 5.60 2.88
CA ALA A 78 15.84 4.28 2.77
C ALA A 78 15.54 3.78 4.19
N ILE A 79 14.32 3.33 4.45
CA ILE A 79 13.87 2.87 5.78
C ILE A 79 13.65 1.36 5.78
N GLU A 80 14.00 0.70 6.87
CA GLU A 80 13.68 -0.72 7.03
C GLU A 80 12.17 -0.91 7.18
N LEU A 81 11.68 -2.01 6.62
CA LEU A 81 10.26 -2.37 6.66
C LEU A 81 9.74 -2.47 8.10
N ASP A 82 10.57 -2.94 9.03
CA ASP A 82 10.21 -3.00 10.45
C ASP A 82 10.04 -1.61 11.08
N GLU A 83 10.80 -0.62 10.60
CA GLU A 83 10.65 0.78 11.04
C GLU A 83 9.37 1.38 10.46
N LEU A 84 9.11 1.16 9.17
CA LEU A 84 7.84 1.54 8.55
C LEU A 84 6.65 0.91 9.29
N ARG A 85 6.74 -0.34 9.72
CA ARG A 85 5.67 -1.00 10.48
C ARG A 85 5.40 -0.29 11.82
N LYS A 86 6.44 0.19 12.51
CA LYS A 86 6.32 0.88 13.81
C LYS A 86 5.77 2.30 13.65
N ARG A 87 6.22 3.02 12.60
CA ARG A 87 5.98 4.46 12.42
C ARG A 87 5.28 4.82 11.10
N ALA A 88 4.51 3.89 10.53
CA ALA A 88 3.84 4.05 9.23
C ALA A 88 3.14 5.40 9.05
N GLY A 89 2.42 5.87 10.07
CA GLY A 89 1.71 7.15 10.01
C GLY A 89 2.64 8.32 9.69
N HIS A 90 3.76 8.44 10.40
CA HIS A 90 4.71 9.54 10.24
C HIS A 90 5.31 9.57 8.83
N TYR A 91 5.76 8.42 8.33
CA TYR A 91 6.33 8.31 6.99
C TYR A 91 5.29 8.56 5.89
N PHE A 92 4.02 8.21 6.10
CA PHE A 92 2.98 8.54 5.14
C PHE A 92 2.59 10.01 5.18
N ASP A 93 2.68 10.68 6.33
CA ASP A 93 2.51 12.14 6.41
C ASP A 93 3.65 12.86 5.67
N GLU A 94 4.89 12.37 5.78
CA GLU A 94 6.04 12.84 4.99
C GLU A 94 5.83 12.59 3.48
N VAL A 95 5.36 11.42 3.09
CA VAL A 95 5.04 11.12 1.68
C VAL A 95 3.90 12.01 1.18
N ALA A 96 2.86 12.23 1.98
CA ALA A 96 1.78 13.14 1.62
C ALA A 96 2.27 14.59 1.45
N ALA A 97 3.38 14.97 2.10
CA ALA A 97 4.05 16.25 1.90
C ALA A 97 4.95 16.30 0.64
N GLY A 98 4.99 15.23 -0.16
CA GLY A 98 5.74 15.15 -1.42
C GLY A 98 7.07 14.39 -1.32
N GLN A 99 7.40 13.81 -0.17
CA GLN A 99 8.62 13.03 -0.02
C GLN A 99 8.47 11.64 -0.66
N THR A 100 9.57 11.13 -1.23
CA THR A 100 9.63 9.73 -1.70
C THR A 100 10.47 8.93 -0.71
N ILE A 101 9.93 7.81 -0.26
CA ILE A 101 10.57 6.95 0.72
C ILE A 101 10.89 5.61 0.09
N GLU A 102 12.13 5.14 0.24
CA GLU A 102 12.50 3.80 -0.18
C GLU A 102 12.36 2.82 0.99
N VAL A 103 11.73 1.68 0.75
CA VAL A 103 11.54 0.64 1.76
C VAL A 103 12.51 -0.49 1.50
N ILE A 104 13.35 -0.74 2.49
CA ILE A 104 14.34 -1.81 2.52
C ILE A 104 13.80 -2.98 3.35
N ARG A 105 14.11 -4.19 2.93
CA ARG A 105 13.98 -5.38 3.77
C ARG A 105 15.29 -6.16 3.70
N GLY A 106 15.97 -6.31 4.84
CA GLY A 106 17.20 -7.09 4.92
C GLY A 106 18.31 -6.52 4.05
N GLY A 107 18.47 -5.19 4.05
CA GLY A 107 19.50 -4.49 3.27
C GLY A 107 19.25 -4.39 1.76
N ARG A 108 18.09 -4.83 1.26
CA ARG A 108 17.72 -4.70 -0.17
C ARG A 108 16.46 -3.84 -0.35
N PRO A 109 16.43 -2.92 -1.32
CA PRO A 109 15.23 -2.15 -1.62
C PRO A 109 14.16 -3.08 -2.20
N VAL A 110 12.99 -3.09 -1.58
CA VAL A 110 11.85 -3.93 -2.01
C VAL A 110 10.73 -3.09 -2.61
N ALA A 111 10.60 -1.82 -2.20
CA ALA A 111 9.56 -0.94 -2.67
C ALA A 111 9.95 0.53 -2.55
N ARG A 112 9.23 1.39 -3.27
CA ARG A 112 9.27 2.85 -3.10
C ARG A 112 7.85 3.35 -2.84
N ILE A 113 7.72 4.25 -1.88
CA ILE A 113 6.49 4.94 -1.55
C ILE A 113 6.57 6.33 -2.18
N ILE A 114 5.70 6.60 -3.13
CA ILE A 114 5.61 7.87 -3.86
C ILE A 114 4.34 8.62 -3.44
N SER A 115 4.44 9.95 -3.39
CA SER A 115 3.27 10.80 -3.21
C SER A 115 2.41 10.75 -4.47
N VAL A 116 1.10 10.88 -4.28
CA VAL A 116 0.13 11.07 -5.37
C VAL A 116 -0.65 12.38 -5.22
N ALA A 117 -0.34 13.13 -4.15
CA ALA A 117 -0.87 14.44 -3.86
C ALA A 117 -0.22 15.50 -4.77
#